data_AF-A0AA42XID2-F1
#
_entry.id   AF-A0AA42XID2-F1
#
_cell.length_a   1.000
_cell.length_b   1.000
_cell.length_c   1.000
_cell.angle_alpha   90.00
_cell.angle_beta   90.00
_cell.angle_gamma   90.00
#
_symmetry.space_group_name_H-M   'P 1'
#
loop_
_entity.id
_entity.type
_entity.pdbx_description
1 polymer ?
#
loop_
_entity_poly.entity_id
_entity_poly.type
_entity_poly.pdbx_seq_one_letter_code
_entity_poly.pdbx_strand_id
1 'polypeptide(L)'
;TRTESNDWIVLQAKDHGYGVQAGQVFNWADSYCSKMVLDKGPRIAPDSKKIPLYVEAGINKLVDINAYIGQPLFNEDGSIFGTLCAIDPSVQPQSIEQHSDLLELLSLLLSRILQNELKINEQKRVSEKLEMDSLTDHLTGVFNRRAWDTFLDLEEDRCKTYGHPTTVIMIDLNDLKAINDKFGHSAGDQMIQKTAQILKKNVRSNDLVARLGGDEFGILNIETTLENTQKLVNRLLKSLQNAGINAALGVAAREPSKNLRMAVIEADEKMYQHKRQIKVII
;
A
#
# COMPACT_ATOMS: atom_id res chain seq x y z
N THR A 1 -20.14 10.63 -5.97
CA THR A 1 -20.77 9.66 -6.89
C THR A 1 -19.72 9.20 -7.89
N ARG A 2 -19.97 8.16 -8.68
CA ARG A 2 -19.11 7.68 -9.78
C ARG A 2 -19.98 7.35 -10.99
N THR A 3 -19.47 7.57 -12.20
CA THR A 3 -20.12 7.13 -13.43
C THR A 3 -19.37 5.96 -14.05
N GLU A 4 -20.08 4.89 -14.40
CA GLU A 4 -19.55 3.75 -15.17
C GLU A 4 -20.47 3.53 -16.37
N SER A 5 -19.99 3.88 -17.57
CA SER A 5 -20.83 3.98 -18.76
C SER A 5 -22.03 4.92 -18.53
N ASN A 6 -23.24 4.38 -18.39
CA ASN A 6 -24.45 5.14 -18.13
C ASN A 6 -24.97 5.02 -16.69
N ASP A 7 -24.32 4.20 -15.87
CA ASP A 7 -24.68 4.02 -14.47
C ASP A 7 -24.06 5.14 -13.64
N TRP A 8 -24.89 5.90 -12.94
CA TRP A 8 -24.50 6.94 -12.01
C TRP A 8 -24.68 6.43 -10.58
N ILE A 9 -23.58 5.98 -9.98
CA ILE A 9 -23.55 5.27 -8.70
C ILE A 9 -23.30 6.26 -7.55
N VAL A 10 -24.16 6.21 -6.53
CA VAL A 10 -23.98 6.97 -5.29
C VAL A 10 -22.99 6.24 -4.40
N LEU A 11 -21.77 6.76 -4.31
CA LEU A 11 -20.75 6.19 -3.43
C LEU A 11 -20.97 6.56 -1.95
N GLN A 12 -21.46 7.77 -1.71
CA GLN A 12 -21.70 8.32 -0.37
C GLN A 12 -22.87 9.28 -0.44
N ALA A 13 -23.74 9.24 0.57
CA ALA A 13 -24.86 10.14 0.71
C ALA A 13 -24.99 10.58 2.18
N LYS A 14 -25.34 11.86 2.38
CA LYS A 14 -25.82 12.38 3.65
C LYS A 14 -27.16 13.07 3.35
N ASP A 15 -28.22 12.29 3.43
CA ASP A 15 -29.54 12.69 2.97
C ASP A 15 -30.27 13.58 3.99
N HIS A 16 -30.95 14.60 3.48
CA HIS A 16 -31.79 15.52 4.26
C HIS A 16 -33.18 15.72 3.61
N GLY A 17 -33.67 14.74 2.85
CA GLY A 17 -35.05 14.74 2.35
C GLY A 17 -35.25 14.32 0.90
N TYR A 18 -34.19 13.92 0.18
CA TYR A 18 -34.26 13.48 -1.22
C TYR A 18 -34.33 11.96 -1.38
N GLY A 19 -34.21 11.19 -0.29
CA GLY A 19 -34.31 9.73 -0.31
C GLY A 19 -33.14 9.02 -0.99
N VAL A 20 -32.00 9.70 -1.13
CA VAL A 20 -30.82 9.19 -1.84
C VAL A 20 -29.90 8.44 -0.87
N GLN A 21 -29.50 7.21 -1.22
CA GLN A 21 -28.65 6.36 -0.37
C GLN A 21 -27.38 5.91 -1.08
N ALA A 22 -26.33 5.61 -0.31
CA ALA A 22 -25.13 4.98 -0.85
C ALA A 22 -25.47 3.60 -1.45
N GLY A 23 -24.89 3.28 -2.60
CA GLY A 23 -25.17 2.09 -3.40
C GLY A 23 -26.32 2.26 -4.39
N GLN A 24 -27.13 3.31 -4.29
CA GLN A 24 -28.17 3.60 -5.28
C GLN A 24 -27.54 3.94 -6.64
N VAL A 25 -28.19 3.48 -7.71
CA VAL A 25 -27.75 3.71 -9.08
C VAL A 25 -28.83 4.45 -9.84
N PHE A 26 -28.44 5.55 -10.46
CA PHE A 26 -29.27 6.35 -11.36
C PHE A 26 -28.76 6.22 -12.79
N ASN A 27 -29.55 6.71 -13.75
CA ASN A 27 -29.10 6.82 -15.14
C ASN A 27 -28.43 8.19 -15.35
N TRP A 28 -27.16 8.19 -15.76
CA TRP A 28 -26.39 9.41 -16.00
C TRP A 28 -27.04 10.30 -17.06
N ALA A 29 -27.43 9.73 -18.20
CA ALA A 29 -28.04 10.47 -19.32
C ALA A 29 -29.39 11.12 -18.98
N ASP A 30 -30.03 10.68 -17.89
CA ASP A 30 -31.29 11.23 -17.39
C ASP A 30 -31.08 12.38 -16.39
N SER A 31 -29.84 12.71 -16.03
CA SER A 31 -29.52 13.76 -15.05
C SER A 31 -29.44 15.15 -15.69
N TYR A 32 -29.77 16.21 -14.93
CA TYR A 32 -29.54 17.59 -15.35
C TYR A 32 -28.05 17.86 -15.60
N CYS A 33 -27.17 17.26 -14.79
CA CYS A 33 -25.71 17.35 -14.95
C CYS A 33 -25.24 16.87 -16.32
N SER A 34 -25.78 15.76 -16.82
CA SER A 34 -25.43 15.30 -18.17
C SER A 34 -25.89 16.26 -19.27
N LYS A 35 -27.10 16.84 -19.14
CA LYS A 35 -27.62 17.80 -20.12
C LYS A 35 -26.80 19.11 -20.11
N MET A 36 -26.40 19.55 -18.92
CA MET A 36 -25.56 20.73 -18.73
C MET A 36 -24.16 20.52 -19.32
N VAL A 37 -23.51 19.39 -19.03
CA VAL A 37 -22.16 19.10 -19.51
C VAL A 37 -22.09 18.91 -21.03
N LEU A 38 -23.17 18.42 -21.65
CA LEU A 38 -23.29 18.31 -23.11
C LEU A 38 -23.57 19.67 -23.80
N ASP A 39 -23.52 20.77 -23.05
CA ASP A 39 -23.83 22.14 -23.48
C ASP A 39 -25.24 22.28 -24.08
N LYS A 40 -26.18 21.45 -23.60
CA LYS A 40 -27.58 21.48 -24.02
C LYS A 40 -28.45 22.25 -23.02
N GLY A 41 -28.17 22.13 -21.72
CA GLY A 41 -28.89 22.82 -20.64
C GLY A 41 -28.09 23.95 -19.99
N PRO A 42 -28.74 24.96 -19.40
CA PRO A 42 -28.06 26.08 -18.74
C PRO A 42 -27.40 25.65 -17.42
N ARG A 43 -26.24 26.23 -17.08
CA ARG A 43 -25.55 25.98 -15.81
C ARG A 43 -26.34 26.42 -14.58
N ILE A 44 -27.21 27.42 -14.71
CA ILE A 44 -28.07 27.93 -13.63
C ILE A 44 -29.50 27.96 -14.15
N ALA A 45 -30.43 27.38 -13.39
CA ALA A 45 -31.87 27.42 -13.65
C ALA A 45 -32.60 27.70 -12.33
N PRO A 46 -32.99 28.97 -12.06
CA PRO A 46 -33.78 29.32 -10.88
C PRO A 46 -35.15 28.65 -10.87
N ASP A 47 -35.69 28.36 -12.05
CA ASP A 47 -36.92 27.60 -12.28
C ASP A 47 -36.65 26.55 -13.36
N SER A 48 -36.39 25.31 -12.95
CA SER A 48 -36.08 24.20 -13.85
C SER A 48 -37.23 23.87 -14.80
N LYS A 49 -38.49 24.17 -14.41
CA LYS A 49 -39.69 23.86 -15.21
C LYS A 49 -39.79 24.71 -16.47
N LYS A 50 -39.03 25.82 -16.54
CA LYS A 50 -38.94 26.66 -17.74
C LYS A 50 -37.93 26.15 -18.76
N ILE A 51 -37.14 25.13 -18.42
CA ILE A 51 -36.10 24.58 -19.29
C ILE A 51 -36.58 23.24 -19.86
N PRO A 52 -36.95 23.15 -21.16
CA PRO A 52 -37.53 21.94 -21.74
C PRO A 52 -36.70 20.67 -21.52
N LEU A 53 -35.38 20.78 -21.68
CA LEU A 53 -34.44 19.67 -21.49
C LEU A 53 -34.38 19.14 -20.06
N TYR A 54 -34.68 20.00 -19.08
CA TYR A 54 -34.73 19.63 -17.66
C TYR A 54 -36.09 19.03 -17.30
N VAL A 55 -37.19 19.57 -17.84
CA VAL A 55 -38.53 19.00 -17.67
C VAL A 55 -38.60 17.54 -18.14
N GLU A 56 -37.97 17.23 -19.26
CA GLU A 56 -37.97 15.89 -19.86
C GLU A 56 -36.98 14.91 -19.21
N ALA A 57 -36.14 15.37 -18.28
CA ALA A 57 -35.09 14.53 -17.71
C ALA A 57 -35.68 13.47 -16.76
N GLY A 58 -35.31 12.20 -16.97
CA GLY A 58 -35.86 11.07 -16.21
C GLY A 58 -35.65 11.13 -14.70
N ILE A 59 -34.63 11.88 -14.24
CA ILE A 59 -34.32 12.08 -12.82
C ILE A 59 -35.49 12.70 -12.03
N ASN A 60 -36.38 13.46 -12.69
CA ASN A 60 -37.54 14.09 -12.05
C ASN A 60 -38.56 13.10 -11.47
N LYS A 61 -38.51 11.82 -11.88
CA LYS A 61 -39.34 10.75 -11.31
C LYS A 61 -38.83 10.27 -9.95
N LEU A 62 -37.59 10.61 -9.61
CA LEU A 62 -36.87 10.10 -8.46
C LEU A 62 -36.56 11.21 -7.45
N VAL A 63 -36.34 12.43 -7.94
CA VAL A 63 -35.93 13.59 -7.13
C VAL A 63 -36.68 14.83 -7.62
N ASP A 64 -37.30 15.59 -6.71
CA ASP A 64 -37.98 16.85 -7.04
C ASP A 64 -36.96 17.98 -7.16
N ILE A 65 -36.76 18.50 -8.38
CA ILE A 65 -35.75 19.51 -8.71
C ILE A 65 -36.44 20.69 -9.39
N ASN A 66 -36.73 21.75 -8.62
CA ASN A 66 -37.37 22.97 -9.11
C ASN A 66 -36.38 24.13 -9.32
N ALA A 67 -35.16 24.05 -8.76
CA ALA A 67 -34.03 24.87 -9.15
C ALA A 67 -32.74 24.03 -9.25
N TYR A 68 -31.83 24.47 -10.12
CA TYR A 68 -30.58 23.77 -10.41
C TYR A 68 -29.41 24.74 -10.60
N ILE A 69 -28.26 24.39 -10.03
CA ILE A 69 -26.96 24.97 -10.35
C ILE A 69 -26.02 23.80 -10.65
N GLY A 70 -25.31 23.87 -11.77
CA GLY A 70 -24.34 22.87 -12.19
C GLY A 70 -23.09 23.52 -12.75
N GLN A 71 -21.93 23.06 -12.29
CA GLN A 71 -20.64 23.44 -12.82
C GLN A 71 -19.85 22.18 -13.21
N PRO A 72 -19.31 22.11 -14.45
CA PRO A 72 -18.41 21.03 -14.82
C PRO A 72 -17.09 21.16 -14.05
N LEU A 73 -16.55 20.02 -13.66
CA LEU A 73 -15.21 19.90 -13.09
C LEU A 73 -14.33 19.21 -14.13
N PHE A 74 -13.11 19.71 -14.30
CA PHE A 74 -12.23 19.27 -15.39
C PHE A 74 -10.95 18.62 -14.89
N ASN A 75 -10.43 17.72 -15.71
CA ASN A 75 -9.06 17.21 -15.63
C ASN A 75 -8.08 18.24 -16.22
N GLU A 76 -6.77 18.02 -16.01
CA GLU A 76 -5.73 18.90 -16.55
C GLU A 76 -5.73 18.96 -18.10
N ASP A 77 -6.15 17.89 -18.77
CA ASP A 77 -6.26 17.78 -20.23
C ASP A 77 -7.54 18.42 -20.81
N GLY A 78 -8.39 19.00 -19.95
CA GLY A 78 -9.66 19.61 -20.32
C GLY A 78 -10.83 18.63 -20.46
N SER A 79 -10.61 17.33 -20.27
CA SER A 79 -11.71 16.35 -20.20
C SER A 79 -12.53 16.53 -18.92
N ILE A 80 -13.80 16.08 -18.93
CA ILE A 80 -14.69 16.20 -17.78
C ILE A 80 -14.26 15.19 -16.71
N PHE A 81 -13.89 15.70 -15.54
CA PHE A 81 -13.71 14.92 -14.32
C PHE A 81 -15.05 14.54 -13.69
N GLY A 82 -15.99 15.49 -13.68
CA GLY A 82 -17.31 15.30 -13.09
C GLY A 82 -18.10 16.61 -13.06
N THR A 83 -19.08 16.70 -12.16
CA THR A 83 -19.88 17.92 -11.97
C THR A 83 -20.07 18.21 -10.50
N LEU A 84 -19.97 19.48 -10.12
CA LEU A 84 -20.53 19.99 -8.88
C LEU A 84 -21.92 20.54 -9.16
N CYS A 85 -22.94 20.07 -8.45
CA CYS A 85 -24.29 20.59 -8.61
C CYS A 85 -24.99 20.81 -7.28
N ALA A 86 -25.89 21.79 -7.27
CA ALA A 86 -26.87 22.02 -6.24
C ALA A 86 -28.27 21.94 -6.85
N ILE A 87 -29.20 21.34 -6.12
CA ILE A 87 -30.61 21.19 -6.49
C ILE A 87 -31.48 21.63 -5.32
N ASP A 88 -32.64 22.20 -5.63
CA ASP A 88 -33.62 22.62 -4.63
C ASP A 88 -35.04 22.27 -5.11
N PRO A 89 -35.95 21.78 -4.22
CA PRO A 89 -37.32 21.49 -4.59
C PRO A 89 -38.18 22.76 -4.67
N SER A 90 -37.65 23.94 -4.38
CA SER A 90 -38.34 25.22 -4.55
C SER A 90 -37.71 26.03 -5.69
N VAL A 91 -38.56 26.79 -6.40
CA VAL A 91 -38.09 27.81 -7.34
C VAL A 91 -37.30 28.87 -6.57
N GLN A 92 -36.16 29.26 -7.12
CA GLN A 92 -35.26 30.23 -6.53
C GLN A 92 -35.38 31.61 -7.19
N PRO A 93 -35.01 32.71 -6.51
CA PRO A 93 -35.00 34.04 -7.11
C PRO A 93 -34.07 34.13 -8.31
N GLN A 94 -34.43 34.93 -9.31
CA GLN A 94 -33.60 35.11 -10.51
C GLN A 94 -32.21 35.70 -10.21
N SER A 95 -32.03 36.36 -9.06
CA SER A 95 -30.75 36.90 -8.62
C SER A 95 -29.64 35.86 -8.51
N ILE A 96 -29.94 34.55 -8.38
CA ILE A 96 -28.89 33.53 -8.34
C ILE A 96 -28.06 33.46 -9.63
N GLU A 97 -28.62 33.92 -10.76
CA GLU A 97 -27.91 34.00 -12.05
C GLU A 97 -26.75 35.00 -12.00
N GLN A 98 -26.83 36.02 -11.12
CA GLN A 98 -25.79 37.05 -10.96
C GLN A 98 -24.48 36.48 -10.41
N HIS A 99 -24.50 35.26 -9.85
CA HIS A 99 -23.32 34.60 -9.30
C HIS A 99 -22.63 33.66 -10.29
N SER A 100 -23.01 33.67 -11.58
CA SER A 100 -22.45 32.76 -12.58
C SER A 100 -20.92 32.80 -12.66
N ASP A 101 -20.34 34.00 -12.81
CA ASP A 101 -18.89 34.17 -12.96
C ASP A 101 -18.13 33.69 -11.71
N LEU A 102 -18.69 33.95 -10.52
CA LEU A 102 -18.13 33.49 -9.25
C LEU A 102 -18.19 31.96 -9.16
N LEU A 103 -19.32 31.35 -9.49
CA LEU A 103 -19.48 29.90 -9.46
C LEU A 103 -18.57 29.21 -10.48
N GLU A 104 -18.37 29.80 -11.65
CA GLU A 104 -17.41 29.32 -12.65
C GLU A 104 -15.98 29.40 -12.11
N LEU A 105 -15.56 30.54 -11.56
CA LEU A 105 -14.25 30.69 -10.93
C LEU A 105 -14.03 29.65 -9.81
N LEU A 106 -15.01 29.48 -8.93
CA LEU A 106 -14.94 28.51 -7.84
C LEU A 106 -14.86 27.07 -8.36
N SER A 107 -15.56 26.74 -9.45
CA SER A 107 -15.49 25.42 -10.08
C SER A 107 -14.13 25.15 -10.71
N LEU A 108 -13.50 26.16 -11.33
CA LEU A 108 -12.15 26.06 -11.88
C LEU A 108 -11.13 25.86 -10.77
N LEU A 109 -11.23 26.63 -9.68
CA LEU A 109 -10.38 26.45 -8.50
C LEU A 109 -10.55 25.06 -7.88
N LEU A 110 -11.80 24.62 -7.70
CA LEU A 110 -12.11 23.29 -7.18
C LEU A 110 -11.54 22.19 -8.06
N SER A 111 -11.67 22.33 -9.39
CA SER A 111 -11.06 21.39 -10.35
C SER A 111 -9.56 21.30 -10.13
N ARG A 112 -8.85 22.44 -10.01
CA ARG A 112 -7.40 22.45 -9.76
C ARG A 112 -7.02 21.82 -8.42
N ILE A 113 -7.78 22.09 -7.36
CA ILE A 113 -7.53 21.50 -6.03
C ILE A 113 -7.69 19.98 -6.09
N LEU A 114 -8.78 19.48 -6.68
CA LEU A 114 -9.04 18.05 -6.79
C LEU A 114 -7.95 17.33 -7.60
N GLN A 115 -7.55 17.90 -8.75
CA GLN A 115 -6.47 17.32 -9.57
C GLN A 115 -5.14 17.28 -8.82
N ASN A 116 -4.82 18.34 -8.06
CA ASN A 116 -3.60 18.37 -7.26
C ASN A 116 -3.63 17.33 -6.14
N GLU A 117 -4.75 17.19 -5.43
CA GLU A 117 -4.91 16.15 -4.40
C GLU A 117 -4.78 14.73 -4.97
N LEU A 118 -5.39 14.46 -6.13
CA LEU A 118 -5.25 13.16 -6.80
C LEU A 118 -3.80 12.87 -7.18
N LYS A 119 -3.09 13.87 -7.73
CA LYS A 119 -1.68 13.76 -8.10
C LYS A 119 -0.77 13.52 -6.90
N ILE A 120 -0.99 14.25 -5.81
CA ILE A 120 -0.24 14.06 -4.55
C ILE A 120 -0.47 12.64 -4.01
N ASN A 121 -1.70 12.16 -4.03
CA ASN A 121 -2.05 10.81 -3.58
C ASN A 121 -1.40 9.73 -4.45
N GLU A 122 -1.36 9.91 -5.77
CA GLU A 122 -0.67 9.00 -6.69
C GLU A 122 0.84 8.99 -6.44
N GLN A 123 1.46 10.17 -6.36
CA GLN A 123 2.89 10.30 -6.06
C GLN A 123 3.25 9.64 -4.74
N LYS A 124 2.41 9.80 -3.71
CA LYS A 124 2.61 9.13 -2.42
C LYS A 124 2.59 7.61 -2.56
N ARG A 125 1.60 7.04 -3.26
CA ARG A 125 1.53 5.59 -3.51
C ARG A 125 2.73 5.05 -4.27
N VAL A 126 3.20 5.79 -5.28
CA VAL A 126 4.40 5.43 -6.04
C VAL A 126 5.63 5.49 -5.15
N SER A 127 5.77 6.54 -4.33
CA SER A 127 6.88 6.67 -3.38
C SER A 127 6.89 5.53 -2.36
N GLU A 128 5.75 5.22 -1.74
CA GLU A 128 5.62 4.10 -0.80
C GLU A 128 6.00 2.76 -1.45
N LYS A 129 5.59 2.54 -2.70
CA LYS A 129 5.98 1.34 -3.45
C LYS A 129 7.49 1.30 -3.72
N LEU A 130 8.07 2.41 -4.16
CA LEU A 130 9.51 2.52 -4.41
C LEU A 130 10.32 2.31 -3.13
N GLU A 131 9.86 2.84 -2.00
CA GLU A 131 10.46 2.60 -0.70
C GLU A 131 10.42 1.12 -0.34
N MET A 132 9.27 0.46 -0.45
CA MET A 132 9.14 -0.97 -0.19
C MET A 132 10.00 -1.85 -1.11
N ASP A 133 10.03 -1.53 -2.41
CA ASP A 133 10.88 -2.22 -3.38
C ASP A 133 12.37 -1.99 -3.04
N SER A 134 12.74 -0.80 -2.56
CA SER A 134 14.10 -0.48 -2.11
C SER A 134 14.53 -1.20 -0.83
N LEU A 135 13.58 -1.75 -0.07
CA LEU A 135 13.82 -2.48 1.17
C LEU A 135 13.80 -4.00 0.97
N THR A 136 13.47 -4.48 -0.22
CA THR A 136 13.34 -5.91 -0.53
C THR A 136 14.51 -6.38 -1.40
N ASP A 137 14.98 -7.61 -1.20
CA ASP A 137 15.90 -8.27 -2.12
C ASP A 137 15.13 -8.83 -3.31
N HIS A 138 15.44 -8.34 -4.51
CA HIS A 138 14.73 -8.66 -5.75
C HIS A 138 14.71 -10.17 -6.08
N LEU A 139 15.76 -10.92 -5.72
CA LEU A 139 15.85 -12.34 -6.03
C LEU A 139 14.93 -13.17 -5.12
N THR A 140 14.90 -12.84 -3.83
CA THR A 140 14.32 -13.69 -2.78
C THR A 140 12.97 -13.20 -2.24
N GLY A 141 12.65 -11.91 -2.40
CA GLY A 141 11.43 -11.30 -1.85
C GLY A 141 11.40 -11.19 -0.32
N VAL A 142 12.54 -11.37 0.35
CA VAL A 142 12.73 -11.01 1.77
C VAL A 142 13.40 -9.65 1.86
N PHE A 143 13.53 -9.10 3.06
CA PHE A 143 14.17 -7.79 3.23
C PHE A 143 15.63 -7.82 2.76
N ASN A 144 16.15 -6.70 2.31
CA ASN A 144 17.56 -6.57 1.97
C ASN A 144 18.38 -6.02 3.15
N ARG A 145 19.68 -5.85 2.94
CA ARG A 145 20.60 -5.31 3.95
C ARG A 145 20.19 -3.92 4.47
N ARG A 146 19.68 -3.04 3.62
CA ARG A 146 19.25 -1.69 4.03
C ARG A 146 18.08 -1.76 5.00
N ALA A 147 17.10 -2.60 4.69
CA ALA A 147 15.97 -2.84 5.57
C ALA A 147 16.40 -3.46 6.89
N TRP A 148 17.28 -4.48 6.86
CA TRP A 148 17.86 -5.06 8.06
C TRP A 148 18.44 -4.01 9.01
N ASP A 149 19.30 -3.12 8.50
CA ASP A 149 19.92 -2.08 9.33
C ASP A 149 18.88 -1.11 9.92
N THR A 150 17.84 -0.75 9.14
CA THR A 150 16.75 0.13 9.60
C THR A 150 15.91 -0.52 10.70
N PHE A 151 15.52 -1.78 10.51
CA PHE A 151 14.70 -2.51 11.48
C PHE A 151 15.49 -2.89 12.74
N LEU A 152 16.81 -3.12 12.62
CA LEU A 152 17.67 -3.29 13.80
C LEU A 152 17.66 -2.05 14.68
N ASP A 153 17.81 -0.85 14.10
CA ASP A 153 17.84 0.39 14.88
C ASP A 153 16.47 0.66 15.52
N LEU A 154 15.37 0.45 14.78
CA LEU A 154 14.00 0.57 15.31
C LEU A 154 13.74 -0.41 16.46
N GLU A 155 14.20 -1.65 16.34
CA GLU A 155 14.02 -2.68 17.36
C GLU A 155 14.87 -2.43 18.60
N GLU A 156 16.08 -1.88 18.46
CA GLU A 156 16.89 -1.48 19.61
C GLU A 156 16.20 -0.36 20.41
N ASP A 157 15.60 0.63 19.73
CA ASP A 157 14.85 1.68 20.41
C ASP A 157 13.63 1.10 21.14
N ARG A 158 12.90 0.19 20.52
CA ARG A 158 11.79 -0.55 21.15
C ARG A 158 12.25 -1.32 22.38
N CYS A 159 13.38 -2.03 22.29
CA CYS A 159 13.95 -2.78 23.40
C CYS A 159 14.35 -1.86 24.56
N LYS A 160 14.90 -0.68 24.28
CA LYS A 160 15.21 0.32 25.32
C LYS A 160 13.96 0.89 25.98
N THR A 161 12.89 1.11 25.22
CA THR A 161 11.64 1.67 25.74
C THR A 161 10.86 0.68 26.59
N TYR A 162 10.73 -0.58 26.14
CA TYR A 162 9.81 -1.55 26.75
C TYR A 162 10.51 -2.70 27.50
N GLY A 163 11.83 -2.87 27.32
CA GLY A 163 12.59 -3.95 27.97
C GLY A 163 12.28 -5.36 27.45
N HIS A 164 11.63 -5.48 26.29
CA HIS A 164 11.28 -6.78 25.71
C HIS A 164 12.50 -7.52 25.13
N PRO A 165 12.52 -8.88 25.20
CA PRO A 165 13.65 -9.65 24.71
C PRO A 165 13.64 -9.73 23.18
N THR A 166 14.82 -9.66 22.57
CA THR A 166 14.99 -9.82 21.12
C THR A 166 16.25 -10.63 20.86
N THR A 167 16.21 -11.48 19.83
CA THR A 167 17.35 -12.33 19.44
C THR A 167 17.65 -12.21 17.96
N VAL A 168 18.91 -12.40 17.60
CA VAL A 168 19.39 -12.41 16.21
C VAL A 168 19.86 -13.81 15.84
N ILE A 169 19.53 -14.25 14.64
CA ILE A 169 20.10 -15.43 13.99
C ILE A 169 20.86 -14.96 12.75
N MET A 170 22.14 -15.33 12.65
CA MET A 170 22.96 -15.15 11.44
C MET A 170 23.08 -16.50 10.73
N ILE A 171 22.94 -16.48 9.40
CA ILE A 171 22.86 -17.67 8.56
C ILE A 171 23.76 -17.49 7.35
N ASP A 172 24.58 -18.48 7.05
CA ASP A 172 25.46 -18.51 5.89
C ASP A 172 25.24 -19.83 5.14
N LEU A 173 24.94 -19.75 3.84
CA LEU A 173 24.78 -20.92 2.99
C LEU A 173 26.15 -21.49 2.61
N ASN A 174 26.34 -22.78 2.87
CA ASN A 174 27.53 -23.48 2.44
C ASN A 174 27.41 -23.90 0.96
N ASP A 175 28.55 -24.08 0.30
CA ASP A 175 28.66 -24.67 -1.03
C ASP A 175 27.98 -23.93 -2.20
N LEU A 176 27.51 -22.69 -2.01
CA LEU A 176 26.87 -21.91 -3.09
C LEU A 176 27.80 -21.76 -4.30
N LYS A 177 29.10 -21.49 -4.06
CA LYS A 177 30.10 -21.42 -5.13
C LYS A 177 30.24 -22.76 -5.88
N ALA A 178 30.31 -23.88 -5.17
CA ALA A 178 30.41 -25.20 -5.79
C ALA A 178 29.18 -25.56 -6.63
N ILE A 179 27.99 -25.15 -6.18
CA ILE A 179 26.74 -25.31 -6.95
C ILE A 179 26.77 -24.44 -8.21
N ASN A 180 27.19 -23.18 -8.10
CA ASN A 180 27.33 -22.29 -9.25
C ASN A 180 28.34 -22.83 -10.27
N ASP A 181 29.50 -23.30 -9.80
CA ASP A 181 30.55 -23.82 -10.68
C ASP A 181 30.13 -25.11 -11.40
N LYS A 182 29.31 -25.95 -10.75
CA LYS A 182 28.87 -27.25 -11.29
C LYS A 182 27.59 -27.18 -12.14
N PHE A 183 26.64 -26.34 -11.75
CA PHE A 183 25.28 -26.31 -12.31
C PHE A 183 24.86 -24.93 -12.86
N GLY A 184 25.74 -23.94 -12.79
CA GLY A 184 25.50 -22.57 -13.25
C GLY A 184 24.77 -21.69 -12.24
N HIS A 185 24.83 -20.38 -12.48
CA HIS A 185 24.26 -19.37 -11.57
C HIS A 185 22.75 -19.52 -11.31
N SER A 186 21.98 -19.98 -12.31
CA SER A 186 20.54 -20.20 -12.13
C SER A 186 20.24 -21.24 -11.04
N ALA A 187 21.09 -22.26 -10.88
CA ALA A 187 20.93 -23.26 -9.83
C ALA A 187 21.24 -22.67 -8.44
N GLY A 188 22.27 -21.80 -8.34
CA GLY A 188 22.55 -21.05 -7.11
C GLY A 188 21.42 -20.10 -6.74
N ASP A 189 20.86 -19.39 -7.71
CA ASP A 189 19.72 -18.51 -7.51
C ASP A 189 18.50 -19.27 -6.96
N GLN A 190 18.21 -20.46 -7.52
CA GLN A 190 17.15 -21.33 -7.01
C GLN A 190 17.40 -21.79 -5.57
N MET A 191 18.64 -22.12 -5.21
CA MET A 191 19.00 -22.47 -3.83
C MET A 191 18.75 -21.30 -2.89
N ILE A 192 19.19 -20.09 -3.25
CA ILE A 192 19.01 -18.86 -2.47
C ILE A 192 17.52 -18.54 -2.29
N GLN A 193 16.72 -18.62 -3.37
CA GLN A 193 15.27 -18.42 -3.32
C GLN A 193 14.57 -19.45 -2.42
N LYS A 194 14.96 -20.72 -2.52
CA LYS A 194 14.39 -21.80 -1.71
C LYS A 194 14.75 -21.62 -0.24
N THR A 195 15.98 -21.23 0.08
CA THR A 195 16.39 -20.84 1.44
C THR A 195 15.47 -19.76 1.98
N ALA A 196 15.33 -18.64 1.27
CA ALA A 196 14.52 -17.52 1.72
C ALA A 196 13.06 -17.92 2.00
N GLN A 197 12.45 -18.74 1.14
CA GLN A 197 11.12 -19.30 1.36
C GLN A 197 11.03 -20.18 2.61
N ILE A 198 12.03 -21.03 2.85
CA ILE A 198 12.09 -21.87 4.05
C ILE A 198 12.20 -21.02 5.31
N LEU A 199 13.07 -20.00 5.31
CA LEU A 199 13.22 -19.08 6.45
C LEU A 199 11.88 -18.38 6.72
N LYS A 200 11.28 -17.75 5.70
CA LYS A 200 10.02 -16.99 5.81
C LYS A 200 8.85 -17.85 6.30
N LYS A 201 8.75 -19.11 5.87
CA LYS A 201 7.70 -20.04 6.33
C LYS A 201 7.84 -20.48 7.78
N ASN A 202 9.06 -20.40 8.33
CA ASN A 202 9.37 -20.90 9.67
C ASN A 202 9.33 -19.81 10.74
N VAL A 203 9.36 -18.54 10.38
CA VAL A 203 9.29 -17.42 11.33
C VAL A 203 7.85 -16.92 11.48
N ARG A 204 7.58 -16.12 12.53
CA ARG A 204 6.26 -15.50 12.74
C ARG A 204 6.12 -14.24 11.88
N SER A 205 4.91 -13.72 11.75
CA SER A 205 4.63 -12.49 10.97
C SER A 205 5.41 -11.26 11.46
N ASN A 206 5.72 -11.20 12.75
CA ASN A 206 6.46 -10.08 13.36
C ASN A 206 7.98 -10.29 13.33
N ASP A 207 8.45 -11.48 12.94
CA ASP A 207 9.88 -11.73 12.83
C ASP A 207 10.36 -11.27 11.45
N LEU A 208 11.57 -10.73 11.38
CA LEU A 208 12.13 -10.23 10.14
C LEU A 208 13.13 -11.24 9.57
N VAL A 209 13.05 -11.46 8.26
CA VAL A 209 14.06 -12.21 7.49
C VAL A 209 14.66 -11.26 6.47
N ALA A 210 15.99 -11.19 6.42
CA ALA A 210 16.71 -10.41 5.42
C ALA A 210 17.83 -11.19 4.75
N ARG A 211 18.13 -10.86 3.50
CA ARG A 211 19.35 -11.25 2.81
C ARG A 211 20.39 -10.14 2.98
N LEU A 212 21.52 -10.47 3.59
CA LEU A 212 22.56 -9.52 4.00
C LEU A 212 23.73 -9.47 3.01
N GLY A 213 23.92 -10.56 2.25
CA GLY A 213 24.98 -10.75 1.28
C GLY A 213 24.60 -11.76 0.20
N GLY A 214 25.58 -12.32 -0.50
CA GLY A 214 25.34 -13.30 -1.58
C GLY A 214 24.66 -14.57 -1.07
N ASP A 215 25.24 -15.17 -0.04
CA ASP A 215 24.84 -16.41 0.64
C ASP A 215 24.42 -16.18 2.11
N GLU A 216 24.44 -14.94 2.58
CA GLU A 216 24.18 -14.58 3.97
C GLU A 216 22.75 -14.09 4.19
N PHE A 217 22.11 -14.60 5.25
CA PHE A 217 20.79 -14.20 5.72
C PHE A 217 20.84 -13.85 7.21
N GLY A 218 19.95 -12.94 7.62
CA GLY A 218 19.71 -12.58 9.00
C GLY A 218 18.24 -12.80 9.37
N ILE A 219 17.99 -13.24 10.60
CA ILE A 219 16.66 -13.25 11.19
C ILE A 219 16.68 -12.44 12.48
N LEU A 220 15.74 -11.51 12.62
CA LEU A 220 15.51 -10.74 13.83
C LEU A 220 14.21 -11.25 14.47
N ASN A 221 14.33 -11.94 15.59
CA ASN A 221 13.17 -12.46 16.33
C ASN A 221 12.78 -11.48 17.44
N ILE A 222 11.64 -10.83 17.22
CA ILE A 222 11.09 -9.76 18.05
C ILE A 222 10.32 -10.40 19.22
N GLU A 223 10.48 -9.89 20.45
CA GLU A 223 9.81 -10.43 21.66
C GLU A 223 10.07 -11.93 21.88
N THR A 224 11.31 -12.36 21.65
CA THR A 224 11.69 -13.77 21.74
C THR A 224 12.90 -13.96 22.63
N THR A 225 12.83 -14.96 23.49
CA THR A 225 13.95 -15.38 24.34
C THR A 225 14.89 -16.31 23.59
N LEU A 226 16.14 -16.39 24.04
CA LEU A 226 17.15 -17.28 23.45
C LEU A 226 16.69 -18.74 23.37
N GLU A 227 15.99 -19.24 24.40
CA GLU A 227 15.47 -20.61 24.44
C GLU A 227 14.47 -20.89 23.31
N ASN A 228 13.53 -19.99 23.08
CA ASN A 228 12.54 -20.14 22.01
C ASN A 228 13.17 -19.98 20.63
N THR A 229 14.14 -19.09 20.50
CA THR A 229 14.92 -18.94 19.28
C THR A 229 15.74 -20.19 18.98
N GLN A 230 16.29 -20.87 19.98
CA GLN A 230 17.01 -22.13 19.77
C GLN A 230 16.08 -23.25 19.23
N LYS A 231 14.82 -23.30 19.68
CA LYS A 231 13.81 -24.22 19.11
C LYS A 231 13.53 -23.90 17.64
N LEU A 232 13.45 -22.61 17.29
CA LEU A 232 13.33 -22.16 15.90
C LEU A 232 14.55 -22.56 15.07
N VAL A 233 15.77 -22.34 15.56
CA VAL A 233 17.03 -22.73 14.89
C VAL A 233 17.03 -24.22 14.55
N ASN A 234 16.63 -25.08 15.49
CA ASN A 234 16.54 -26.53 15.25
C ASN A 234 15.53 -26.87 14.15
N ARG A 235 14.38 -26.17 14.11
CA ARG A 235 13.38 -26.34 13.05
C ARG A 235 13.88 -25.86 11.69
N LEU A 236 14.62 -24.74 11.66
CA LEU A 236 15.23 -24.20 10.45
C LEU A 236 16.27 -25.17 9.89
N LEU A 237 17.19 -25.65 10.71
CA LEU A 237 18.21 -26.64 10.32
C LEU A 237 17.57 -27.89 9.71
N LYS A 238 16.55 -28.45 10.37
CA LYS A 238 15.83 -29.62 9.83
C LYS A 238 15.16 -29.33 8.49
N SER A 239 14.55 -28.15 8.34
CA SER A 239 13.87 -27.75 7.10
C SER A 239 14.86 -27.53 5.95
N LEU A 240 16.01 -26.92 6.21
CA LEU A 240 17.09 -26.71 5.25
C LEU A 240 17.72 -28.05 4.83
N GLN A 241 18.02 -28.92 5.80
CA GLN A 241 18.55 -30.25 5.55
C GLN A 241 17.61 -31.09 4.68
N ASN A 242 16.30 -31.10 4.98
CA ASN A 242 15.29 -31.79 4.15
C ASN A 242 15.22 -31.23 2.72
N ALA A 243 15.60 -29.97 2.52
CA ALA A 243 15.65 -29.33 1.21
C ALA A 243 16.96 -29.58 0.46
N GLY A 244 17.93 -30.28 1.06
CA GLY A 244 19.28 -30.49 0.53
C GLY A 244 20.18 -29.27 0.65
N ILE A 245 19.89 -28.35 1.58
CA ILE A 245 20.60 -27.08 1.75
C ILE A 245 21.44 -27.15 3.02
N ASN A 246 22.76 -27.07 2.87
CA ASN A 246 23.69 -26.97 3.97
C ASN A 246 23.87 -25.50 4.36
N ALA A 247 23.69 -25.17 5.64
CA ALA A 247 23.87 -23.81 6.14
C ALA A 247 24.49 -23.82 7.54
N ALA A 248 25.34 -22.83 7.82
CA ALA A 248 25.82 -22.53 9.15
C ALA A 248 24.90 -21.48 9.79
N LEU A 249 24.54 -21.69 11.05
CA LEU A 249 23.68 -20.79 11.82
C LEU A 249 24.35 -20.44 13.15
N GLY A 250 24.23 -19.18 13.56
CA GLY A 250 24.61 -18.70 14.89
C GLY A 250 23.54 -17.81 15.49
N VAL A 251 23.40 -17.83 16.82
CA VAL A 251 22.32 -17.15 17.53
C VAL A 251 22.83 -16.40 18.77
N ALA A 252 22.32 -15.19 18.98
CA ALA A 252 22.59 -14.41 20.19
C ALA A 252 21.36 -13.63 20.61
N ALA A 253 21.26 -13.35 21.91
CA ALA A 253 20.22 -12.51 22.49
C ALA A 253 20.74 -11.09 22.71
N ARG A 254 19.85 -10.11 22.59
CA ARG A 254 20.14 -8.73 22.97
C ARG A 254 20.25 -8.63 24.48
N GLU A 255 21.44 -8.30 24.98
CA GLU A 255 21.67 -8.04 26.40
C GLU A 255 21.29 -6.58 26.75
N PRO A 256 20.58 -6.31 27.87
CA PRO A 256 20.25 -4.95 28.28
C PRO A 256 21.43 -4.01 28.52
N SER A 257 22.57 -4.57 28.95
CA SER A 257 23.84 -3.85 29.15
C SER A 257 24.57 -3.54 27.84
N LYS A 258 24.13 -4.12 26.73
CA LYS A 258 24.69 -3.93 25.38
C LYS A 258 23.58 -3.44 24.44
N ASN A 259 23.87 -3.39 23.14
CA ASN A 259 22.90 -3.08 22.11
C ASN A 259 22.68 -4.29 21.18
N LEU A 260 21.62 -4.23 20.38
CA LEU A 260 21.27 -5.27 19.42
C LEU A 260 22.36 -5.53 18.38
N ARG A 261 23.16 -4.51 18.01
CA ARG A 261 24.31 -4.68 17.10
C ARG A 261 25.40 -5.58 17.68
N MET A 262 25.61 -5.57 18.99
CA MET A 262 26.52 -6.54 19.65
C MET A 262 25.99 -7.97 19.55
N ALA A 263 24.67 -8.17 19.63
CA ALA A 263 24.07 -9.49 19.41
C ALA A 263 24.24 -9.96 17.96
N VAL A 264 24.20 -9.06 16.98
CA VAL A 264 24.52 -9.39 15.57
C VAL A 264 25.96 -9.93 15.46
N ILE A 265 26.94 -9.23 16.06
CA ILE A 265 28.35 -9.65 16.05
C ILE A 265 28.52 -11.02 16.72
N GLU A 266 27.92 -11.22 17.89
CA GLU A 266 28.02 -12.50 18.61
C GLU A 266 27.35 -13.65 17.84
N ALA A 267 26.20 -13.39 17.20
CA ALA A 267 25.52 -14.38 16.37
C ALA A 267 26.37 -14.74 15.14
N ASP A 268 27.05 -13.78 14.51
CA ASP A 268 27.96 -13.99 13.40
C ASP A 268 29.18 -14.84 13.80
N GLU A 269 29.81 -14.51 14.93
CA GLU A 269 30.93 -15.31 15.46
C GLU A 269 30.53 -16.78 15.71
N LYS A 270 29.35 -17.01 16.31
CA LYS A 270 28.80 -18.35 16.52
C LYS A 270 28.48 -19.06 15.22
N MET A 271 28.00 -18.34 14.21
CA MET A 271 27.75 -18.88 12.88
C MET A 271 29.06 -19.36 12.23
N TYR A 272 30.13 -18.56 12.33
CA TYR A 272 31.47 -18.95 11.86
C TYR A 272 32.01 -20.17 12.60
N GLN A 273 31.80 -20.29 13.91
CA GLN A 273 32.19 -21.48 14.69
C GLN A 273 31.45 -22.73 14.19
N HIS A 274 30.14 -22.61 13.95
CA HIS A 274 29.33 -23.69 13.40
C HIS A 274 29.79 -24.08 11.99
N LYS A 275 30.10 -23.10 11.13
CA LYS A 275 30.65 -23.34 9.77
C LYS A 275 31.94 -24.16 9.80
N ARG A 276 32.82 -23.89 10.77
CA ARG A 276 34.06 -24.66 10.96
C ARG A 276 33.79 -26.10 11.41
N GLN A 277 32.82 -26.30 12.31
CA GLN A 277 32.46 -27.65 12.79
C GLN A 277 31.90 -28.52 11.66
N ILE A 278 31.04 -27.97 10.79
CA ILE A 278 30.49 -28.68 9.63
C ILE A 278 31.61 -29.13 8.68
N LYS A 279 32.59 -28.26 8.40
CA LYS A 279 33.71 -28.57 7.50
C LYS A 279 34.70 -29.61 8.03
N VAL A 280 34.71 -29.90 9.33
CA VAL A 280 35.58 -30.93 9.91
C VAL A 280 34.96 -32.34 9.79
N ILE A 281 33.66 -32.42 9.52
CA ILE A 281 32.89 -33.69 9.50
C ILE A 281 32.73 -34.25 8.06
N ILE A 282 33.04 -33.45 7.03
CA ILE A 282 32.94 -33.80 5.60
C ILE A 282 34.36 -34.03 5.05
#